data_AF-A0A662URU2-F1
#
_entry.id   AF-A0A662URU2-F1
#
_cell.length_a   1.000
_cell.length_b   1.000
_cell.length_c   1.000
_cell.angle_alpha   90.00
_cell.angle_beta   90.00
_cell.angle_gamma   90.00
#
_symmetry.space_group_name_H-M   'P 1'
#
loop_
_entity.id
_entity.type
_entity.pdbx_description
1 polymer ?
#
loop_
_entity_poly.entity_id
_entity_poly.type
_entity_poly.pdbx_seq_one_letter_code
_entity_poly.pdbx_strand_id
1 'polypeptide(L)' 'MSVYRPSRYPKKRELIEEALKDLNPSIREQARRVLEELDESTLSNRDRVRDFLKKRGIL' A
#
# COMPACT_ATOMS: atom_id res chain seq x y z
N MET A 1 11.99 -22.34 -5.18
CA MET A 1 10.86 -21.57 -4.62
C MET A 1 11.42 -20.58 -3.62
N SER A 2 11.53 -19.32 -4.01
CA SER A 2 12.17 -18.29 -3.17
C SER A 2 11.19 -17.84 -2.08
N VAL A 3 11.36 -18.41 -0.90
CA VAL A 3 10.65 -18.01 0.32
C VAL A 3 11.14 -16.61 0.70
N TYR A 4 10.25 -15.62 0.57
CA TYR A 4 10.54 -14.22 0.83
C TYR A 4 10.95 -14.05 2.30
N ARG A 5 12.19 -13.59 2.51
CA ARG A 5 12.88 -13.45 3.79
C ARG A 5 12.06 -12.62 4.80
N PRO A 6 11.99 -13.01 6.09
CA PRO A 6 11.28 -12.25 7.11
C PRO A 6 12.14 -11.04 7.47
N SER A 7 11.69 -9.83 7.18
CA SER A 7 12.42 -8.62 7.56
C SER A 7 11.45 -7.54 8.05
N ARG A 8 11.34 -7.50 9.38
CA ARG A 8 11.04 -6.36 10.26
C ARG A 8 9.76 -5.52 10.10
N TYR A 9 8.82 -5.79 9.18
CA TYR A 9 7.53 -5.06 9.17
C TYR A 9 6.35 -5.92 8.69
N PRO A 10 5.86 -6.90 9.48
CA PRO A 10 4.62 -7.60 9.15
C PRO A 10 3.45 -6.61 8.99
N LYS A 11 3.41 -5.56 9.81
CA LYS A 11 2.32 -4.56 9.82
C LYS A 11 2.27 -3.70 8.55
N LYS A 12 3.38 -3.09 8.11
CA LYS A 12 3.41 -2.29 6.88
C LYS A 12 2.85 -3.05 5.68
N ARG A 13 3.31 -4.28 5.48
CA ARG A 13 2.93 -5.09 4.32
C ARG A 13 1.46 -5.50 4.37
N GLU A 14 0.96 -5.87 5.55
CA GLU A 14 -0.48 -6.12 5.75
C GLU A 14 -1.32 -4.87 5.49
N LEU A 15 -0.92 -3.70 5.98
CA LEU A 15 -1.62 -2.43 5.75
C LEU A 15 -1.67 -2.07 4.25
N ILE A 16 -0.58 -2.32 3.53
CA ILE A 16 -0.53 -2.14 2.07
C ILE A 16 -1.50 -3.09 1.40
N GLU A 17 -1.42 -4.40 1.68
CA GLU A 17 -2.31 -5.41 1.07
C GLU A 17 -3.79 -5.13 1.39
N GLU A 18 -4.11 -4.70 2.61
CA GLU A 18 -5.47 -4.26 2.97
C GLU A 18 -5.91 -3.04 2.16
N ALA A 19 -5.07 -2.01 2.05
CA ALA A 19 -5.39 -0.81 1.28
C ALA A 19 -5.55 -1.12 -0.23
N LEU A 20 -4.79 -2.09 -0.75
CA LEU A 20 -4.86 -2.56 -2.13
C LEU A 20 -6.07 -3.45 -2.42
N LYS A 21 -6.67 -4.06 -1.39
CA LYS A 21 -7.78 -4.99 -1.53
C LYS A 21 -9.02 -4.31 -2.12
N ASP A 22 -9.27 -3.07 -1.72
CA ASP A 22 -10.41 -2.25 -2.16
C ASP A 22 -10.12 -1.49 -3.48
N LEU A 23 -8.91 -1.62 -4.06
CA LEU A 23 -8.51 -0.94 -5.29
C LEU A 23 -8.73 -1.79 -6.54
N ASN A 24 -8.95 -1.11 -7.66
CA ASN A 24 -9.07 -1.72 -8.98
C ASN A 24 -7.78 -2.47 -9.35
N PRO A 25 -7.85 -3.69 -9.95
CA PRO A 25 -6.67 -4.47 -10.30
C PRO A 25 -5.67 -3.72 -11.19
N SER A 26 -6.18 -2.89 -12.10
CA SER A 26 -5.38 -2.09 -13.04
C SER A 26 -4.52 -1.02 -12.36
N ILE A 27 -4.98 -0.47 -11.22
CA ILE A 27 -4.28 0.57 -10.46
C ILE A 27 -3.55 -0.01 -9.24
N ARG A 28 -3.82 -1.27 -8.89
CA ARG A 28 -3.26 -1.95 -7.71
C ARG A 28 -1.74 -1.94 -7.73
N GLU A 29 -1.13 -2.19 -8.89
CA GLU A 29 0.33 -2.25 -8.98
C GLU A 29 0.99 -0.88 -8.88
N GLN A 30 0.36 0.16 -9.44
CA GLN A 30 0.80 1.54 -9.27
C GLN A 30 0.62 2.01 -7.82
N ALA A 31 -0.56 1.76 -7.23
CA ALA A 31 -0.84 2.06 -5.84
C ALA A 31 0.16 1.36 -4.92
N ARG A 32 0.49 0.10 -5.19
CA ARG A 32 1.46 -0.66 -4.39
C ARG A 32 2.82 0.03 -4.33
N ARG A 33 3.35 0.45 -5.48
CA ARG A 33 4.64 1.15 -5.54
C ARG A 33 4.62 2.43 -4.70
N VAL A 34 3.54 3.20 -4.80
CA VAL A 34 3.37 4.43 -4.00
C VAL A 34 3.22 4.14 -2.51
N LEU A 35 2.48 3.09 -2.15
CA LEU A 35 2.29 2.69 -0.76
C LEU A 35 3.56 2.11 -0.13
N GLU A 36 4.43 1.46 -0.92
CA GLU A 36 5.74 1.01 -0.46
C GLU A 36 6.68 2.19 -0.12
N GLU A 37 6.56 3.31 -0.84
CA GLU A 37 7.27 4.58 -0.57
C GLU A 37 6.76 5.32 0.68
N LEU A 38 5.53 5.06 1.14
CA LEU A 38 4.92 5.76 2.28
C LEU A 38 5.33 5.17 3.64
N ASP A 39 5.26 5.97 4.69
CA ASP A 39 5.50 5.53 6.07
C ASP A 39 4.32 4.74 6.66
N GLU A 40 4.59 3.86 7.62
CA GLU A 40 3.55 3.09 8.34
C GLU A 40 2.49 3.98 8.99
N SER A 41 2.86 5.16 9.47
CA SER A 41 1.93 6.14 10.08
C SER A 41 0.92 6.72 9.08
N THR A 42 1.29 6.75 7.80
CA THR A 42 0.39 7.17 6.72
C THR A 42 -0.46 5.98 6.28
N LEU A 43 0.14 4.80 6.16
CA LEU A 43 -0.54 3.56 5.80
C LEU A 43 -1.55 3.09 6.86
N SER A 44 -1.33 3.44 8.14
CA SER A 44 -2.27 3.12 9.22
C SER A 44 -3.59 3.89 9.12
N ASN A 45 -3.65 4.95 8.30
CA ASN A 45 -4.85 5.74 8.09
C ASN A 45 -5.35 5.58 6.64
N ARG A 46 -6.42 4.80 6.46
CA ARG A 46 -7.00 4.52 5.14
C ARG A 46 -7.47 5.77 4.40
N ASP A 47 -7.99 6.78 5.09
CA ASP A 47 -8.42 8.03 4.45
C ASP A 47 -7.22 8.80 3.88
N ARG A 48 -6.12 8.89 4.64
CA ARG A 48 -4.88 9.50 4.15
C ARG A 48 -4.30 8.75 2.96
N VAL A 49 -4.33 7.41 2.99
CA VAL A 49 -3.92 6.57 1.86
C VAL A 49 -4.75 6.88 0.62
N ARG A 50 -6.08 6.93 0.75
CA ARG A 50 -6.97 7.28 -0.35
C ARG A 50 -6.72 8.68 -0.89
N ASP A 51 -6.58 9.67 -0.02
CA ASP A 51 -6.25 11.04 -0.41
C ASP A 51 -4.90 11.12 -1.13
N PHE A 52 -3.91 10.35 -0.69
CA PHE A 52 -2.59 10.31 -1.32
C PHE A 52 -2.66 9.69 -2.72
N LEU A 53 -3.40 8.59 -2.86
CA LEU A 53 -3.64 7.94 -4.16
C LEU A 53 -4.42 8.84 -5.12
N LYS A 54 -5.43 9.57 -4.62
CA LYS A 54 -6.16 10.60 -5.40
C LYS A 54 -5.25 11.74 -5.83
N LYS A 55 -4.43 12.28 -4.93
CA LYS A 55 -3.48 13.35 -5.24
C LYS A 55 -2.43 12.94 -6.28
N ARG A 56 -2.07 11.65 -6.31
CA ARG A 56 -1.19 11.07 -7.33
C ARG A 56 -1.91 10.69 -8.63
N GLY A 57 -3.24 10.86 -8.72
CA GLY A 57 -4.04 10.52 -9.89
C GLY A 57 -4.20 9.02 -10.14
N ILE A 58 -3.99 8.19 -9.12
CA ILE A 58 -4.09 6.73 -9.20
C ILE A 58 -5.53 6.27 -8.96
N LEU A 59 -6.30 7.05 -8.21
CA LEU A 59 -7.70 6.81 -7.83
C LEU A 59 -8.57 8.00 -8.23
#